data_AF-A0A4Y8C6F6-F1
#
_entry.id   AF-A0A4Y8C6F6-F1
#
_cell.length_a   1.000
_cell.length_b   1.000
_cell.length_c   1.000
_cell.angle_alpha   90.00
_cell.angle_beta   90.00
_cell.angle_gamma   90.00
#
_symmetry.space_group_name_H-M   'P 1'
#
loop_
_entity.id
_entity.type
_entity.pdbx_description
1 polymer ?
#
loop_
_entity_poly.entity_id
_entity_poly.type
_entity_poly.pdbx_seq_one_letter_code
_entity_poly.pdbx_strand_id
1 'polypeptide(L)'
;DLKKELILKKGILHFDFTASALALKCVEKEISKILPTYANTHSDSSLNSFKTQQTYEQARKDIKKSLSLDENFALIACGTGSSSAIKKFQELIGIYIPPLVKE
;
A
#
# COMPACT_ATOMS: atom_id res chain seq x y z
N ASP A 1 -5.23 16.59 15.27
CA ASP A 1 -3.79 16.93 15.21
C ASP A 1 -3.01 15.63 14.97
N LEU A 2 -2.40 15.50 13.79
CA LEU A 2 -1.71 14.29 13.34
C LEU A 2 -0.55 13.90 14.28
N LYS A 3 0.06 14.87 14.95
CA LYS A 3 1.17 14.63 15.90
C LYS A 3 0.75 13.75 17.07
N LYS A 4 -0.52 13.78 17.47
CA LYS A 4 -1.08 12.95 18.57
C LYS A 4 -1.30 11.49 18.16
N GLU A 5 -1.44 11.24 16.86
CA GLU A 5 -1.62 9.91 16.27
C GLU A 5 -0.30 9.16 16.09
N LEU A 6 0.85 9.84 16.11
CA LEU A 6 2.15 9.19 16.00
C LEU A 6 2.40 8.23 17.16
N ILE A 7 2.86 7.02 16.83
CA ILE A 7 3.40 6.05 17.78
C ILE A 7 4.88 6.40 17.97
N LEU A 8 5.15 7.34 18.87
CA LEU A 8 6.49 7.84 19.20
C LEU A 8 6.84 7.53 20.65
N LYS A 9 8.03 6.99 20.88
CA LYS A 9 8.54 6.74 22.23
C LYS A 9 8.76 8.08 22.98
N LYS A 10 8.31 8.14 24.23
CA LYS A 10 8.43 9.34 25.07
C LYS A 10 9.89 9.79 25.19
N GLY A 11 10.13 11.09 25.03
CA GLY A 11 11.45 11.70 25.12
C GLY A 11 12.30 11.59 23.84
N ILE A 12 11.78 10.98 22.77
CA ILE A 12 12.47 10.90 21.48
C ILE A 12 11.97 12.02 20.56
N LEU A 13 12.90 12.64 19.84
CA LEU A 13 12.62 13.49 18.69
C LEU A 13 12.96 12.69 17.42
N HIS A 14 11.98 12.48 16.56
CA HIS A 14 12.19 11.84 15.26
C HIS A 14 12.35 12.93 14.20
N PHE A 15 13.48 12.96 13.52
CA PHE A 15 13.76 13.93 12.45
C PHE A 15 14.02 13.26 11.09
N ASP A 16 13.91 11.93 11.01
CA ASP A 16 14.21 11.14 9.81
C ASP A 16 12.93 10.67 9.08
N PHE A 17 11.91 11.55 9.02
CA PHE A 17 10.62 11.23 8.39
C PHE A 17 10.73 11.00 6.88
N THR A 18 11.78 11.50 6.24
CA THR A 18 12.06 11.33 4.81
C THR A 18 12.52 9.91 4.49
N ALA A 19 13.32 9.28 5.35
CA ALA A 19 13.72 7.89 5.19
C ALA A 19 12.57 6.95 5.58
N SER A 20 11.91 7.21 6.71
CA SER A 20 10.75 6.44 7.16
C SER A 20 9.86 7.21 8.12
N ALA A 21 8.56 7.23 7.84
CA ALA A 21 7.57 7.77 8.75
C ALA A 21 7.29 6.79 9.91
N LEU A 22 6.95 7.35 11.07
CA LEU A 22 6.45 6.53 12.18
C LEU A 22 5.02 6.09 11.95
N ALA A 23 4.66 4.94 12.51
CA ALA A 23 3.31 4.41 12.48
C ALA A 23 2.30 5.39 13.11
N LEU A 24 1.09 5.41 12.56
CA LEU A 24 -0.03 6.20 13.06
C LEU A 24 -1.04 5.28 13.74
N LYS A 25 -1.47 5.62 14.95
CA LYS A 25 -2.46 4.85 15.73
C LYS A 25 -3.74 4.59 14.93
N CYS A 26 -4.21 5.56 14.17
CA CYS A 26 -5.39 5.40 13.32
C CYS A 26 -5.21 4.30 12.26
N VAL A 27 -4.04 4.23 11.61
CA VAL A 27 -3.71 3.20 10.61
C VAL A 27 -3.63 1.83 11.27
N GLU A 28 -2.89 1.72 12.37
CA GLU A 28 -2.75 0.46 13.12
C GLU A 28 -4.09 -0.07 13.64
N LYS A 29 -4.99 0.83 14.05
CA LYS A 29 -6.35 0.49 14.48
C LYS A 29 -7.18 -0.08 13.33
N GLU A 30 -7.11 0.49 12.13
CA GLU A 30 -7.82 -0.04 10.97
C GLU A 30 -7.24 -1.40 10.54
N ILE A 31 -5.91 -1.56 10.53
CA ILE A 31 -5.27 -2.86 10.29
C ILE A 31 -5.80 -3.90 11.29
N SER A 32 -5.82 -3.57 12.58
CA SER A 32 -6.31 -4.46 13.64
C SER A 32 -7.78 -4.86 13.47
N LYS A 33 -8.61 -4.01 12.86
CA LYS A 33 -10.02 -4.36 12.55
C LYS A 33 -10.16 -5.29 11.35
N ILE A 34 -9.25 -5.19 10.38
CA ILE A 34 -9.28 -6.00 9.15
C ILE A 34 -8.77 -7.41 9.43
N LEU A 35 -7.69 -7.54 10.21
CA LEU A 35 -6.98 -8.80 10.45
C LEU A 35 -7.87 -9.99 10.88
N PRO A 36 -8.87 -9.85 11.78
CA PRO A 36 -9.72 -10.97 12.22
C PRO A 36 -10.55 -11.59 11.09
N THR A 37 -10.84 -10.83 10.03
CA THR A 37 -11.64 -11.30 8.88
C THR A 37 -10.83 -11.30 7.58
N TYR A 38 -9.50 -11.19 7.67
CA TYR A 38 -8.65 -11.13 6.49
C TYR A 38 -8.69 -12.46 5.74
N ALA A 39 -8.96 -12.38 4.44
CA ALA A 39 -8.99 -13.52 3.54
C ALA A 39 -8.49 -13.12 2.15
N ASN A 40 -8.29 -14.11 1.30
CA ASN A 40 -7.95 -13.86 -0.10
C ASN A 40 -9.06 -13.04 -0.81
N THR A 41 -8.64 -12.25 -1.79
CA THR A 41 -9.54 -11.44 -2.63
C THR A 41 -10.03 -12.18 -3.88
N HIS A 42 -9.53 -13.40 -4.11
CA HIS A 42 -9.67 -14.14 -5.36
C HIS A 42 -10.82 -15.16 -5.39
N SER A 43 -11.57 -15.30 -4.30
CA SER A 43 -12.68 -16.25 -4.24
C SER A 43 -13.89 -15.63 -3.55
N ASP A 44 -15.04 -15.60 -4.20
CA ASP A 44 -16.32 -15.19 -3.59
C ASP A 44 -16.92 -16.29 -2.68
N SER A 45 -16.11 -17.28 -2.32
CA SER A 45 -16.55 -18.50 -1.62
C SER A 45 -16.83 -18.29 -0.13
N SER A 46 -16.44 -17.16 0.46
CA SER A 46 -16.68 -16.86 1.87
C SER A 46 -17.02 -15.39 2.13
N LEU A 47 -17.80 -15.15 3.19
CA LEU A 47 -18.13 -13.80 3.66
C LEU A 47 -16.88 -12.95 3.95
N ASN A 48 -15.81 -13.57 4.46
CA ASN A 48 -14.56 -12.89 4.78
C ASN A 48 -13.79 -12.49 3.52
N SER A 49 -13.76 -13.36 2.50
CA SER A 49 -13.15 -13.05 1.20
C SER A 49 -13.88 -11.90 0.51
N PHE A 50 -15.21 -11.92 0.50
CA PHE A 50 -16.03 -10.82 -0.02
C PHE A 50 -15.75 -9.49 0.70
N LYS A 51 -15.71 -9.51 2.04
CA LYS A 51 -15.40 -8.32 2.85
C LYS A 51 -13.99 -7.78 2.57
N THR A 52 -13.00 -8.65 2.42
CA THR A 52 -11.62 -8.25 2.11
C THR A 52 -11.54 -7.64 0.71
N GLN A 53 -12.22 -8.22 -0.28
CA GLN A 53 -12.30 -7.68 -1.64
C GLN A 53 -12.96 -6.31 -1.68
N GLN A 54 -14.08 -6.12 -0.97
CA GLN A 54 -14.73 -4.81 -0.87
C GLN A 54 -13.80 -3.75 -0.25
N THR A 55 -13.08 -4.12 0.81
CA THR A 55 -12.10 -3.24 1.47
C THR A 55 -10.97 -2.86 0.50
N TYR A 56 -10.46 -3.82 -0.26
CA TYR A 56 -9.42 -3.61 -1.26
C TYR A 56 -9.88 -2.67 -2.39
N GLU A 57 -11.07 -2.89 -2.96
CA GLU A 57 -11.63 -2.02 -4.00
C GLU A 57 -11.90 -0.60 -3.49
N GLN A 58 -12.37 -0.46 -2.24
CA GLN A 58 -12.55 0.85 -1.63
C GLN A 58 -11.21 1.58 -1.48
N ALA A 59 -10.17 0.91 -0.99
CA ALA A 59 -8.85 1.49 -0.87
C ALA A 59 -8.31 1.97 -2.23
N ARG A 60 -8.54 1.21 -3.32
CA ARG A 60 -8.16 1.62 -4.69
C ARG A 60 -8.88 2.89 -5.13
N LYS A 61 -10.19 3.00 -4.87
CA LYS A 61 -10.99 4.20 -5.17
C LYS A 61 -10.50 5.41 -4.39
N ASP A 62 -10.21 5.23 -3.10
CA ASP A 62 -9.75 6.31 -2.23
C ASP A 62 -8.37 6.82 -2.68
N ILE A 63 -7.44 5.94 -3.06
CA ILE A 63 -6.14 6.32 -3.63
C ILE A 63 -6.32 7.15 -4.92
N LYS A 64 -7.15 6.67 -5.86
CA LYS A 64 -7.43 7.42 -7.10
C LYS A 64 -7.98 8.81 -6.79
N LYS A 65 -8.95 8.91 -5.88
CA LYS A 65 -9.56 10.18 -5.46
C LYS A 65 -8.55 11.11 -4.80
N SER A 66 -7.74 10.62 -3.86
CA SER A 66 -6.72 11.41 -3.15
C SER A 66 -5.63 11.98 -4.06
N LEU A 67 -5.35 11.30 -5.18
CA LEU A 67 -4.39 11.73 -6.19
C LEU A 67 -5.05 12.42 -7.41
N SER A 68 -6.37 12.64 -7.36
CA SER A 68 -7.15 13.23 -8.46
C SER A 68 -6.95 12.52 -9.82
N LEU A 69 -6.84 11.19 -9.79
CA LEU A 69 -6.68 10.36 -10.99
C LEU A 69 -8.03 10.10 -11.65
N ASP A 70 -8.08 10.25 -12.97
CA ASP A 70 -9.25 9.92 -13.80
C ASP A 70 -9.12 8.50 -14.42
N GLU A 71 -10.01 8.17 -15.36
CA GLU A 71 -10.04 6.86 -16.03
C GLU A 71 -8.86 6.63 -17.00
N ASN A 72 -8.07 7.66 -17.31
CA ASN A 72 -6.86 7.52 -18.12
C ASN A 72 -5.70 6.93 -17.33
N PHE A 73 -5.82 6.81 -16.00
CA PHE A 73 -4.78 6.27 -15.12
C PHE A 73 -5.09 4.86 -14.63
N ALA A 74 -4.11 3.97 -14.79
CA ALA A 74 -4.12 2.64 -14.20
C ALA A 74 -3.50 2.66 -12.79
N LEU A 75 -4.16 2.04 -11.81
CA LEU A 75 -3.60 1.80 -10.47
C LEU A 75 -3.10 0.36 -10.36
N ILE A 76 -1.79 0.18 -10.38
CA ILE A 76 -1.12 -1.12 -10.38
C ILE A 76 -0.44 -1.35 -9.03
N ALA A 77 -0.71 -2.49 -8.39
CA ALA A 77 0.00 -2.90 -7.19
C ALA A 77 1.44 -3.32 -7.55
N CYS A 78 2.44 -2.72 -6.90
CA CYS A 78 3.86 -2.92 -7.21
C CYS A 78 4.65 -3.60 -6.09
N GLY A 79 3.98 -4.24 -5.13
CA GLY A 79 4.64 -4.76 -3.92
C GLY A 79 4.95 -3.64 -2.93
N THR A 80 6.16 -3.64 -2.37
CA THR A 80 6.57 -2.70 -1.32
C THR A 80 7.55 -1.65 -1.83
N GLY A 81 7.20 -0.37 -1.64
CA GLY A 81 8.09 0.78 -1.87
C GLY A 81 8.25 1.21 -3.34
N SER A 82 8.82 2.41 -3.50
CA SER A 82 9.02 3.06 -4.81
C SER A 82 9.98 2.29 -5.72
N SER A 83 11.00 1.66 -5.17
CA SER A 83 11.97 0.87 -5.96
C SER A 83 11.30 -0.29 -6.70
N SER A 84 10.37 -0.99 -6.03
CA SER A 84 9.60 -2.08 -6.65
C SER A 84 8.66 -1.56 -7.74
N ALA A 85 8.08 -0.37 -7.56
CA ALA A 85 7.28 0.29 -8.58
C ALA A 85 8.09 0.68 -9.82
N ILE A 86 9.28 1.26 -9.64
CA ILE A 86 10.18 1.60 -10.75
C ILE A 86 10.61 0.33 -11.50
N LYS A 87 11.00 -0.72 -10.78
CA LYS A 87 11.36 -2.00 -11.39
C LYS A 87 10.20 -2.59 -12.21
N LYS A 88 9.00 -2.66 -11.62
CA LYS A 88 7.81 -3.16 -12.31
C LYS A 88 7.47 -2.32 -13.55
N PHE A 89 7.64 -1.00 -13.47
CA PHE A 89 7.45 -0.13 -14.62
C PHE A 89 8.46 -0.45 -15.74
N GLN A 90 9.74 -0.61 -15.42
CA GLN A 90 10.79 -1.01 -16.38
C GLN A 90 10.48 -2.35 -17.06
N GLU A 91 9.98 -3.32 -16.29
CA GLU A 91 9.53 -4.63 -16.79
C GLU A 91 8.34 -4.49 -17.76
N LEU A 92 7.35 -3.66 -17.41
CA LEU A 92 6.15 -3.46 -18.23
C LEU A 92 6.43 -2.76 -19.57
N ILE A 93 7.38 -1.81 -19.61
CA ILE A 93 7.73 -1.09 -20.85
C ILE A 93 8.85 -1.76 -21.65
N GLY A 94 9.39 -2.88 -21.18
CA GLY A 94 10.37 -3.69 -21.91
C GLY A 94 11.81 -3.16 -21.90
N ILE A 95 12.17 -2.25 -20.97
CA ILE A 95 13.55 -1.75 -20.85
C ILE A 95 14.37 -2.46 -19.77
N TYR A 96 13.73 -3.33 -18.99
CA TYR A 96 14.41 -4.14 -17.98
C TYR A 96 15.22 -5.26 -18.65
N ILE A 97 16.51 -5.34 -18.31
CA ILE A 97 17.40 -6.44 -18.71
C ILE A 97 17.43 -7.46 -17.57
N PRO A 98 16.96 -8.71 -17.78
CA PRO A 98 17.04 -9.74 -16.76
C PRO A 98 18.49 -10.02 -16.35
N PRO A 99 18.78 -10.27 -15.06
CA PRO A 99 20.14 -10.50 -14.57
C PRO A 99 20.85 -11.66 -15.27
N LEU A 100 20.09 -12.64 -15.77
CA LEU A 100 20.60 -13.79 -16.49
C LEU A 100 21.22 -13.42 -17.86
N VAL A 101 20.84 -12.28 -18.43
CA VAL A 101 21.33 -11.78 -19.73
C VAL A 101 22.62 -10.96 -19.59
N LYS A 102 23.25 -10.96 -18.41
CA LYS A 102 24.60 -10.39 -18.24
C LYS A 102 25.64 -11.34 -18.81
N GLU A 103 25.98 -11.13 -20.08
CA GLU A 103 27.31 -11.44 -20.65
C GLU A 103 28.20 -10.20 -20.60
#